data_AF-A0A9K3GJ28-F1
#
_entry.id   AF-A0A9K3GJ28-F1
#
_cell.length_a   1.000
_cell.length_b   1.000
_cell.length_c   1.000
_cell.angle_alpha   90.00
_cell.angle_beta   90.00
_cell.angle_gamma   90.00
#
_symmetry.space_group_name_H-M   'P 1'
#
loop_
_entity.id
_entity.type
_entity.pdbx_description
1 polymer ?
#
loop_
_entity_poly.entity_id
_entity_poly.type
_entity_poly.pdbx_seq_one_letter_code
_entity_poly.pdbx_strand_id
1 'polypeptide(L)'
;MGLYTSVVDIMTLLLCLLVLLVAVVAEFFEPSLGNNCRWNTHHTKCEGTCTQNTQSCIETVPGTCGCRDGCNYDFGRDQCVGKCSGSHGCFLEPSHNTTCTCVDCGFINNTNKYCSGSCSGGRTCRQPKSDGPCQCTSVACSYDFATQGCVGACS
;
A
#
# COMPACT_ATOMS: atom_id res chain seq x y z
N MET A 1 24.01 -1.08 66.06
CA MET A 1 24.57 -0.89 64.70
C MET A 1 24.30 -2.06 63.74
N GLY A 2 23.86 -3.25 64.19
CA GLY A 2 23.65 -4.42 63.30
C GLY A 2 22.31 -4.56 62.57
N LEU A 3 21.28 -3.74 62.88
CA LEU A 3 19.99 -3.80 62.17
C LEU A 3 19.97 -2.94 60.89
N TYR A 4 20.81 -1.91 60.80
CA TYR A 4 20.79 -0.97 59.67
C TYR A 4 21.38 -1.60 58.40
N THR A 5 22.40 -2.45 58.57
CA THR A 5 23.04 -3.19 57.47
C THR A 5 22.08 -4.19 56.84
N SER A 6 21.29 -4.93 57.63
CA SER A 6 20.37 -5.94 57.07
C SER A 6 19.21 -5.31 56.28
N VAL A 7 18.75 -4.11 56.65
CA VAL A 7 17.68 -3.41 55.93
C VAL A 7 18.19 -2.91 54.57
N VAL A 8 19.42 -2.39 54.51
CA VAL A 8 20.03 -1.92 53.25
C VAL A 8 20.24 -3.08 52.27
N ASP A 9 20.67 -4.25 52.75
CA ASP A 9 20.85 -5.44 51.92
C ASP A 9 19.52 -5.96 51.34
N ILE A 10 18.45 -5.98 52.15
CA ILE A 10 17.10 -6.39 51.72
C ILE A 10 16.54 -5.41 50.68
N MET A 11 16.70 -4.10 50.90
CA MET A 11 16.25 -3.08 49.95
C MET A 11 16.98 -3.18 48.61
N THR A 12 18.27 -3.51 48.63
CA THR A 12 19.08 -3.69 47.41
C THR A 12 18.63 -4.93 46.63
N LEU A 13 18.36 -6.04 47.33
CA LEU A 13 17.82 -7.26 46.72
C LEU A 13 16.44 -7.03 46.08
N LEU A 14 15.54 -6.32 46.76
CA LEU A 14 14.22 -5.94 46.23
C LEU A 14 14.33 -5.06 44.98
N LEU A 15 15.27 -4.11 44.97
CA LEU A 15 15.51 -3.25 43.81
C LEU A 15 16.01 -4.06 42.62
N CYS A 16 16.97 -4.97 42.83
CA CYS A 16 17.47 -5.87 41.79
C CYS A 16 16.35 -6.77 41.23
N LEU A 17 15.48 -7.30 42.10
CA LEU A 17 14.37 -8.14 41.69
C LEU A 17 13.35 -7.36 40.85
N LEU A 18 13.05 -6.11 41.22
CA LEU A 18 12.18 -5.21 40.45
C LEU A 18 12.78 -4.88 39.08
N VAL A 19 14.08 -4.59 39.01
CA VAL A 19 14.77 -4.32 37.74
C VAL A 19 14.73 -5.55 36.83
N LEU A 20 14.96 -6.74 37.37
CA LEU A 20 14.84 -8.00 36.62
C LEU A 20 13.41 -8.24 36.14
N LEU A 21 12.40 -8.02 36.99
CA LEU A 21 10.99 -8.14 36.60
C LEU A 21 10.61 -7.17 35.48
N VAL A 22 11.06 -5.91 35.54
CA VAL A 22 10.80 -4.92 34.48
C VAL A 22 11.50 -5.31 33.18
N ALA A 23 12.74 -5.80 33.23
CA ALA A 23 13.46 -6.29 32.05
C ALA A 23 12.75 -7.50 31.41
N VAL A 24 12.31 -8.46 32.22
CA VAL A 24 11.56 -9.64 31.75
C VAL A 24 10.24 -9.21 31.12
N VAL A 25 9.46 -8.34 31.76
CA VAL A 25 8.18 -7.86 31.20
C VAL A 25 8.39 -7.06 29.91
N ALA A 26 9.50 -6.33 29.76
CA ALA A 26 9.84 -5.62 28.53
C ALA A 26 10.15 -6.57 27.34
N GLU A 27 10.74 -7.74 27.60
CA GLU A 27 10.94 -8.77 26.56
C GLU A 27 9.64 -9.48 26.15
N PHE A 28 8.66 -9.59 27.06
CA PHE A 28 7.34 -10.17 26.76
C PHE A 28 6.36 -9.19 26.10
N PHE A 29 6.60 -7.89 26.23
CA PHE A 29 5.83 -6.83 25.58
C PHE A 29 6.69 -6.12 24.53
N GLU A 30 7.18 -6.86 23.54
CA GLU A 30 7.33 -6.24 22.24
C GLU A 30 5.92 -6.07 21.68
N PRO A 31 5.35 -4.84 21.56
CA PRO A 31 4.28 -4.67 20.61
C PRO A 31 4.90 -5.10 19.28
N SER A 32 4.36 -6.16 18.69
CA SER A 32 4.66 -6.55 17.32
C SER A 32 4.18 -5.44 16.39
N LEU A 33 4.87 -4.30 16.40
CA LEU A 33 4.94 -3.28 15.37
C LEU A 33 5.71 -3.86 14.18
N GLY A 34 5.45 -5.13 13.86
CA GLY A 34 6.07 -5.91 12.81
C GLY A 34 5.05 -6.16 11.72
N ASN A 35 5.52 -6.16 10.48
CA ASN A 35 4.68 -6.46 9.31
C ASN A 35 3.89 -7.75 9.55
N ASN A 36 2.56 -7.69 9.52
CA ASN A 36 1.69 -8.88 9.66
C ASN A 36 0.98 -9.23 8.34
N CYS A 37 1.51 -8.71 7.23
CA CYS A 37 1.01 -8.98 5.88
C CYS A 37 1.06 -10.48 5.57
N ARG A 38 -0.12 -11.09 5.42
CA ARG A 38 -0.26 -12.54 5.28
C ARG A 38 -1.33 -12.89 4.25
N TRP A 39 -1.17 -14.06 3.66
CA TRP A 39 -2.17 -14.66 2.79
C TRP A 39 -3.40 -15.09 3.59
N ASN A 40 -4.56 -14.57 3.21
CA ASN A 40 -5.85 -15.05 3.71
C ASN A 40 -6.41 -16.08 2.72
N THR A 41 -6.45 -17.35 3.15
CA THR A 41 -6.95 -18.46 2.33
C THR A 41 -8.45 -18.43 2.09
N HIS A 42 -9.24 -17.73 2.92
CA HIS A 42 -10.69 -17.62 2.76
C HIS A 42 -11.10 -16.55 1.76
N HIS A 43 -10.39 -15.42 1.74
CA HIS A 43 -10.64 -14.31 0.82
C HIS A 43 -9.72 -14.32 -0.40
N THR A 44 -8.83 -15.31 -0.50
CA THR A 44 -7.83 -15.47 -1.57
C THR A 44 -7.11 -14.16 -1.88
N LYS A 45 -6.66 -13.45 -0.84
CA LYS A 45 -5.98 -12.15 -0.97
C LYS A 45 -5.03 -11.90 0.17
N CYS A 46 -4.10 -10.98 -0.03
CA CYS A 46 -3.23 -10.47 1.02
C CYS A 46 -3.98 -9.50 1.95
N GLU A 47 -3.84 -9.74 3.25
CA GLU A 47 -4.41 -8.93 4.32
C GLU A 47 -3.38 -8.69 5.42
N GLY A 48 -3.52 -7.56 6.10
CA GLY A 48 -2.63 -7.14 7.18
C GLY A 48 -2.17 -5.70 7.03
N THR A 49 -1.24 -5.34 7.87
CA THR A 49 -0.63 -4.04 8.07
C THR A 49 0.87 -4.14 7.83
N CYS A 50 1.38 -3.07 7.23
CA CYS A 50 2.80 -2.86 7.04
C CYS A 50 3.28 -1.75 8.00
N THR A 51 4.54 -1.82 8.42
CA THR A 51 5.11 -0.92 9.43
C THR A 51 5.27 0.51 8.93
N GLN A 52 5.36 0.71 7.62
CA GLN A 52 5.43 2.02 7.00
C GLN A 52 4.07 2.40 6.42
N ASN A 53 3.61 3.63 6.68
CA ASN A 53 2.33 4.17 6.20
C ASN A 53 2.23 4.30 4.66
N THR A 54 3.37 4.17 3.97
CA THR A 54 3.49 4.20 2.52
C THR A 54 3.43 2.80 1.90
N GLN A 55 3.64 1.76 2.71
CA GLN A 55 3.59 0.38 2.26
C GLN A 55 2.16 -0.15 2.21
N SER A 56 1.93 -1.02 1.23
CA SER A 56 0.70 -1.80 1.11
C SER A 56 1.01 -3.28 1.24
N CYS A 57 0.10 -4.02 1.88
CA CYS A 57 0.15 -5.48 1.90
C CYS A 57 -0.49 -6.03 0.63
N ILE A 58 0.33 -6.62 -0.23
CA ILE A 58 -0.07 -7.00 -1.59
C ILE A 58 0.46 -8.39 -1.94
N GLU A 59 -0.16 -9.02 -2.94
CA GLU A 59 0.34 -10.28 -3.50
C GLU A 59 1.35 -9.99 -4.60
N THR A 60 2.63 -10.27 -4.34
CA THR A 60 3.70 -9.99 -5.31
C THR A 60 3.94 -11.12 -6.29
N VAL A 61 3.53 -12.32 -5.91
CA VAL A 61 3.47 -13.52 -6.75
C VAL A 61 2.33 -14.41 -6.21
N PRO A 62 1.73 -15.28 -7.04
CA PRO A 62 0.64 -16.16 -6.63
C PRO A 62 0.86 -16.84 -5.26
N GLY A 63 -0.04 -16.62 -4.31
CA GLY A 63 -0.06 -17.16 -2.96
C GLY A 63 0.93 -16.53 -1.97
N THR A 64 1.70 -15.51 -2.37
CA THR A 64 2.75 -14.92 -1.52
C THR A 64 2.52 -13.43 -1.30
N CYS A 65 2.36 -13.07 -0.02
CA CYS A 65 2.16 -11.69 0.40
C CYS A 65 3.45 -11.01 0.84
N GLY A 66 3.55 -9.73 0.55
CA GLY A 66 4.64 -8.89 1.01
C GLY A 66 4.21 -7.44 1.20
N CYS A 67 4.88 -6.77 2.13
CA CYS A 67 4.82 -5.32 2.23
C CYS A 67 5.66 -4.71 1.11
N ARG A 68 5.05 -3.84 0.31
CA ARG A 68 5.72 -3.12 -0.77
C ARG A 68 5.43 -1.64 -0.66
N ASP A 69 6.48 -0.86 -0.83
CA ASP A 69 6.41 0.59 -0.86
C ASP A 69 6.26 1.09 -2.30
N GLY A 70 5.61 2.24 -2.46
CA GLY A 70 5.36 2.83 -3.77
C GLY A 70 4.31 2.08 -4.59
N CYS A 71 4.35 2.29 -5.90
CA CYS A 71 3.40 1.75 -6.85
C CYS A 71 3.79 0.33 -7.31
N ASN A 72 2.93 -0.66 -7.07
CA ASN A 72 3.20 -2.07 -7.33
C ASN A 72 1.96 -2.80 -7.85
N TYR A 73 2.17 -3.92 -8.53
CA TYR A 73 1.09 -4.78 -8.97
C TYR A 73 0.70 -5.79 -7.88
N ASP A 74 -0.59 -5.85 -7.56
CA ASP A 74 -1.18 -6.85 -6.68
C ASP A 74 -1.83 -7.96 -7.53
N PHE A 75 -1.16 -9.11 -7.59
CA PHE A 75 -1.62 -10.25 -8.40
C PHE A 75 -2.98 -10.80 -7.94
N GLY A 76 -3.30 -10.71 -6.66
CA GLY A 76 -4.55 -11.25 -6.11
C GLY A 76 -5.75 -10.39 -6.45
N ARG A 77 -5.51 -9.11 -6.67
CA ARG A 77 -6.53 -8.14 -7.07
C ARG A 77 -6.48 -7.80 -8.55
N ASP A 78 -5.52 -8.37 -9.28
CA ASP A 78 -5.22 -8.07 -10.67
C ASP A 78 -5.04 -6.57 -10.93
N GLN A 79 -4.48 -5.78 -10.02
CA GLN A 79 -4.45 -4.32 -10.17
C GLN A 79 -3.22 -3.64 -9.58
N CYS A 80 -2.91 -2.45 -10.11
CA CYS A 80 -1.92 -1.57 -9.54
C CYS A 80 -2.42 -0.94 -8.24
N VAL A 81 -1.60 -1.01 -7.20
CA VAL A 81 -1.89 -0.49 -5.86
C VAL A 81 -0.66 0.20 -5.27
N GLY A 82 -0.92 1.02 -4.26
CA GLY A 82 0.11 1.76 -3.55
C GLY A 82 -0.01 3.25 -3.78
N LYS A 83 0.99 3.97 -3.27
CA LYS A 83 0.98 5.43 -3.25
C LYS A 83 2.11 5.95 -4.12
N CYS A 84 1.82 7.02 -4.85
CA CYS A 84 2.78 7.77 -5.62
C CYS A 84 3.03 9.12 -4.95
N SER A 85 4.26 9.63 -5.06
CA SER A 85 4.58 10.99 -4.63
C SER A 85 3.90 12.01 -5.55
N GLY A 86 3.35 13.09 -5.00
CA GLY A 86 2.70 14.15 -5.78
C GLY A 86 1.23 13.87 -6.11
N SER A 87 0.74 14.39 -7.25
CA SER A 87 -0.65 14.21 -7.72
C SER A 87 -0.82 13.00 -8.66
N HIS A 88 0.15 12.10 -8.67
CA HIS A 88 0.16 10.92 -9.53
C HIS A 88 -0.63 9.76 -8.91
N GLY A 89 -1.25 8.93 -9.74
CA GLY A 89 -1.83 7.66 -9.36
C GLY A 89 -0.92 6.49 -9.75
N CYS A 90 -1.22 5.31 -9.20
CA CYS A 90 -0.51 4.07 -9.52
C CYS A 90 -1.26 3.31 -10.61
N PHE A 91 -0.68 3.22 -11.81
CA PHE A 91 -1.35 2.66 -12.99
C PHE A 91 -0.42 1.73 -13.76
N LEU A 92 -1.01 0.87 -14.59
CA LEU A 92 -0.28 -0.02 -15.48
C LEU A 92 0.52 0.78 -16.50
N GLU A 93 1.74 0.33 -16.75
CA GLU A 93 2.56 0.82 -17.83
C GLU A 93 1.93 0.40 -19.17
N PRO A 94 1.80 1.30 -20.17
CA PRO A 94 1.14 1.02 -21.44
C PRO A 94 1.58 -0.24 -22.18
N SER A 95 2.82 -0.70 -21.96
CA SER A 95 3.44 -1.84 -22.64
C SER A 95 3.54 -3.11 -21.79
N HIS A 96 3.11 -3.08 -20.52
CA HIS A 96 3.35 -4.20 -19.60
C HIS A 96 2.12 -4.49 -18.73
N ASN A 97 1.69 -5.75 -18.72
CA ASN A 97 0.47 -6.18 -18.03
C ASN A 97 0.63 -6.24 -16.50
N THR A 98 1.84 -6.21 -15.95
CA THR A 98 2.08 -6.35 -14.50
C THR A 98 3.08 -5.33 -13.97
N THR A 99 3.50 -4.38 -14.79
CA THR A 99 4.38 -3.29 -14.35
C THR A 99 3.52 -2.07 -14.05
N CYS A 100 3.64 -1.55 -12.83
CA CYS A 100 2.94 -0.34 -12.42
C CYS A 100 3.90 0.85 -12.37
N THR A 101 3.40 2.03 -12.71
CA THR A 101 4.14 3.27 -12.72
C THR A 101 3.30 4.41 -12.14
N CYS A 102 3.99 5.42 -11.62
CA CYS A 102 3.37 6.61 -11.09
C CYS A 102 3.14 7.63 -12.20
N VAL A 103 1.89 7.76 -12.65
CA VAL A 103 1.48 8.67 -13.73
C VAL A 103 0.15 9.35 -13.39
N ASP A 104 -0.16 10.45 -14.06
CA ASP A 104 -1.42 11.18 -13.84
C ASP A 104 -2.64 10.39 -14.29
N CYS A 105 -2.48 9.51 -15.29
CA CYS A 105 -3.56 8.86 -16.01
C CYS A 105 -3.09 7.52 -16.59
N GLY A 106 -3.88 6.48 -16.39
CA GLY A 106 -3.53 5.12 -16.82
C GLY A 106 -4.66 4.11 -16.58
N PHE A 107 -4.37 2.84 -16.87
CA PHE A 107 -5.25 1.72 -16.56
C PHE A 107 -4.94 1.17 -15.17
N ILE A 108 -5.98 0.80 -14.41
CA ILE A 108 -5.79 0.25 -13.06
C ILE A 108 -5.47 -1.26 -13.10
N ASN A 109 -6.00 -1.99 -14.09
CA ASN A 109 -5.87 -3.44 -14.23
C ASN A 109 -5.97 -3.91 -15.69
N ASN A 110 -5.74 -5.20 -15.92
CA ASN A 110 -5.82 -5.81 -17.25
C ASN A 110 -7.25 -6.15 -17.68
N THR A 111 -8.11 -6.45 -16.71
CA THR A 111 -9.45 -7.01 -16.97
C THR A 111 -10.50 -5.92 -17.23
N ASN A 112 -10.48 -4.84 -16.43
CA ASN A 112 -11.36 -3.68 -16.49
C ASN A 112 -10.55 -2.42 -16.85
N LYS A 113 -10.26 -2.28 -18.15
CA LYS A 113 -9.39 -1.26 -18.72
C LYS A 113 -10.06 0.11 -18.84
N TYR A 114 -10.66 0.65 -17.79
CA TYR A 114 -11.10 2.05 -17.82
C TYR A 114 -9.91 2.99 -17.56
N CYS A 115 -9.86 4.10 -18.29
CA CYS A 115 -8.87 5.14 -18.03
C CYS A 115 -9.26 5.90 -16.76
N SER A 116 -8.34 5.94 -15.81
CA SER A 116 -8.50 6.62 -14.54
C SER A 116 -7.29 7.49 -14.25
N GLY A 117 -7.51 8.58 -13.52
CA GLY A 117 -6.44 9.55 -13.28
C GLY A 117 -6.93 10.94 -12.90
N SER A 118 -6.02 11.73 -12.37
CA SER A 118 -6.21 13.14 -12.07
C SER A 118 -5.27 13.96 -12.95
N CYS A 119 -5.81 14.48 -14.04
CA CYS A 119 -5.05 15.32 -14.96
C CYS A 119 -5.09 16.79 -14.52
N SER A 120 -3.94 17.45 -14.49
CA SER A 120 -3.84 18.86 -14.15
C SER A 120 -4.42 19.78 -15.24
N GLY A 121 -4.92 20.96 -14.83
CA GLY A 121 -5.41 22.00 -15.75
C GLY A 121 -6.78 21.72 -16.37
N GLY A 122 -7.69 21.05 -15.66
CA GLY A 122 -9.05 20.76 -16.15
C GLY A 122 -9.11 19.71 -17.27
N ARG A 123 -8.02 18.97 -17.46
CA ARG A 123 -7.93 17.87 -18.42
C ARG A 123 -8.64 16.63 -17.89
N THR A 124 -9.07 15.77 -18.80
CA THR A 124 -9.68 14.48 -18.47
C THR A 124 -8.76 13.35 -18.91
N CYS A 125 -8.73 12.25 -18.16
CA CYS A 125 -8.02 11.03 -18.54
C CYS A 125 -8.89 10.20 -19.49
N ARG A 126 -8.38 9.83 -20.68
CA ARG A 126 -9.11 8.98 -21.63
C ARG A 126 -8.20 8.16 -22.53
N GLN A 127 -8.77 7.18 -23.23
CA GLN A 127 -8.13 6.39 -24.28
C GLN A 127 -8.56 6.91 -25.68
N PRO A 128 -7.69 7.60 -26.43
CA PRO A 128 -8.05 8.16 -27.73
C PRO A 128 -8.05 7.12 -28.88
N LYS A 129 -7.58 5.89 -28.64
CA LYS A 129 -7.48 4.80 -29.63
C LYS A 129 -7.81 3.46 -28.97
N SER A 130 -8.44 2.52 -29.68
CA SER A 130 -8.89 1.20 -29.16
C SER A 130 -7.84 0.46 -28.33
N ASP A 131 -6.61 0.45 -28.81
CA ASP A 131 -5.48 -0.27 -28.21
C ASP A 131 -4.37 0.69 -27.75
N GLY A 132 -4.71 1.97 -27.60
CA GLY A 132 -3.77 3.00 -27.18
C GLY A 132 -3.64 3.13 -25.67
N PRO A 133 -2.61 3.84 -25.17
CA PRO A 133 -2.54 4.21 -23.76
C PRO A 133 -3.61 5.23 -23.37
N CYS A 134 -3.93 5.28 -22.08
CA CYS A 134 -4.63 6.41 -21.51
C CYS A 134 -3.75 7.66 -21.56
N GLN A 135 -4.37 8.80 -21.82
CA GLN A 135 -3.70 10.09 -21.91
C GLN A 135 -4.58 11.19 -21.31
N CYS A 136 -3.94 12.15 -20.66
CA CYS A 136 -4.62 13.39 -20.28
C CYS A 136 -4.96 14.18 -21.54
N THR A 137 -6.17 14.72 -21.64
CA THR A 137 -6.64 15.48 -22.80
C THR A 137 -7.45 16.69 -22.36
N SER A 138 -7.40 17.78 -23.12
CA SER A 138 -8.12 19.03 -22.85
C SER A 138 -9.43 19.17 -23.63
N VAL A 139 -9.87 18.11 -24.32
CA VAL A 139 -11.03 18.19 -25.23
C VAL A 139 -12.33 18.13 -24.42
N ALA A 140 -13.25 19.05 -24.73
CA ALA A 140 -14.55 19.15 -24.06
C ALA A 140 -15.45 17.92 -24.27
N CYS A 141 -15.40 17.25 -25.42
CA CYS A 141 -16.12 16.00 -25.68
C CYS A 141 -15.32 15.08 -26.60
N SER A 142 -15.18 13.81 -26.23
CA SER A 142 -14.61 12.79 -27.12
C SER A 142 -15.07 11.41 -26.73
N TYR A 143 -15.09 10.53 -27.72
CA TYR A 143 -15.15 9.11 -27.49
C TYR A 143 -13.90 8.63 -26.74
N ASP A 144 -14.13 7.83 -25.70
CA ASP A 144 -13.15 7.11 -24.92
C ASP A 144 -13.32 5.62 -25.21
N PHE A 145 -12.30 5.03 -25.83
CA PHE A 145 -12.33 3.63 -26.21
C PHE A 145 -12.32 2.68 -25.01
N ALA A 146 -11.80 3.15 -23.88
CA ALA A 146 -11.68 2.37 -22.65
C ALA A 146 -13.05 2.11 -22.01
N THR A 147 -13.90 3.13 -21.99
CA THR A 147 -15.27 3.04 -21.46
C THR A 147 -16.33 2.80 -22.53
N GLN A 148 -15.94 2.80 -23.81
CA GLN A 148 -16.83 2.77 -24.97
C GLN A 148 -17.92 3.85 -24.91
N GLY A 149 -17.55 5.04 -24.41
CA GLY A 149 -18.48 6.13 -24.15
C GLY A 149 -17.87 7.49 -24.43
N CYS A 150 -18.70 8.52 -24.44
CA CYS A 150 -18.21 9.90 -24.55
C CYS A 150 -17.83 10.44 -23.17
N VAL A 151 -16.64 11.01 -23.05
CA VAL A 151 -16.15 11.67 -21.85
C VAL A 151 -16.05 13.17 -22.07
N GLY A 152 -16.38 13.94 -21.02
CA GLY A 152 -16.44 15.39 -21.03
C GLY A 152 -17.86 15.95 -21.18
N ALA A 153 -17.99 17.27 -21.33
CA ALA A 153 -19.24 17.96 -21.59
C ALA A 153 -19.64 17.83 -23.07
N CYS A 154 -20.34 16.74 -23.38
CA CYS A 154 -20.96 16.52 -24.68
C CYS A 154 -22.39 17.08 -24.65
N SER A 155 -22.58 18.29 -25.21
CA SER A 155 -23.89 18.93 -25.39
C SER A 155 -24.53 18.55 -26.72
#